data_AF-A0A953ZZ83-F1
#
_entry.id   AF-A0A953ZZ83-F1
#
_cell.length_a   1.000
_cell.length_b   1.000
_cell.length_c   1.000
_cell.angle_alpha   90.00
_cell.angle_beta   90.00
_cell.angle_gamma   90.00
#
_symmetry.space_group_name_H-M   'P 1'
#
loop_
_entity.id
_entity.type
_entity.pdbx_description
1 polymer ?
#
loop_
_entity_poly.entity_id
_entity_poly.type
_entity_poly.pdbx_seq_one_letter_code
_entity_poly.pdbx_strand_id
1 'polypeptide(L)'
;MKAELIVCLALLAVPLIAQSPPKGAEKPAPQDTTKPADAKAGKSEVPAAKPDKMLEALQKAKPEQRGAKLLALLEDRIATNAVFAGQYKDLTPIEGVADLLSSWAAKPPEQARDTTTLRTASIRALRDIHGSKAQKGLLEALHGMVADALESSAVRNEAVFALAQFGDRKYVDRLIQHYASFTEREGAPDRAGGHQGLANVYYQLRDYKRAIVSYKALIAMLENKQLQQDGADVLYYNAACSMALAGDKDAAIAHLGKALAYGKTSRRMLESDMDLGSLRGDPRFRKLVDGYFAKQAKQGPPKSGTDK
;
A
#
# COMPACT_ATOMS: atom_id res chain seq x y z
N MET A 1 -12.68 4.13 22.13
CA MET A 1 -13.45 3.75 20.92
C MET A 1 -12.47 3.29 19.86
N LYS A 2 -12.70 2.11 19.30
CA LYS A 2 -11.75 1.37 18.46
C LYS A 2 -11.88 1.82 17.00
N ALA A 3 -10.78 2.28 16.42
CA ALA A 3 -10.64 2.40 14.97
C ALA A 3 -10.59 0.97 14.38
N GLU A 4 -11.51 0.65 13.48
CA GLU A 4 -11.36 -0.51 12.61
C GLU A 4 -10.28 -0.16 11.58
N LEU A 5 -9.05 -0.55 11.91
CA LEU A 5 -7.88 -0.39 11.07
C LEU A 5 -7.90 -1.49 10.00
N ILE A 6 -8.48 -1.20 8.83
CA ILE A 6 -8.11 -1.92 7.60
C ILE A 6 -6.74 -1.37 7.20
N VAL A 7 -5.68 -1.93 7.77
CA VAL A 7 -4.30 -1.66 7.35
C VAL A 7 -3.97 -2.58 6.18
N CYS A 8 -4.43 -2.20 4.98
CA CYS A 8 -3.63 -2.42 3.78
C CYS A 8 -2.99 -1.06 3.49
N LEU A 9 -1.71 -0.94 3.85
CA LEU A 9 -0.89 0.27 3.72
C LEU A 9 -1.43 1.52 4.47
N ALA A 10 -1.20 1.56 5.78
CA ALA A 10 -0.94 2.85 6.43
C ALA A 10 0.46 3.33 5.99
N LEU A 11 0.59 3.71 4.70
CA LEU A 11 1.68 4.55 4.26
C LEU A 11 1.43 5.93 4.86
N LEU A 12 1.97 6.14 6.05
CA LEU A 12 2.15 7.47 6.59
C LEU A 12 2.84 8.29 5.49
N ALA A 13 2.19 9.40 5.11
CA ALA A 13 2.63 10.29 4.06
C ALA A 13 4.12 10.58 4.25
N VAL A 14 4.94 10.08 3.32
CA VAL A 14 6.34 10.46 3.19
C VAL A 14 6.32 11.92 2.71
N PRO A 15 6.72 12.90 3.54
CA PRO A 15 6.90 14.25 3.04
C PRO A 15 8.16 14.22 2.16
N LEU A 16 7.98 14.46 0.85
CA LEU A 16 9.09 14.87 0.01
C LEU A 16 9.58 16.23 0.52
N ILE A 17 10.89 16.46 0.42
CA ILE A 17 11.56 17.73 0.74
C ILE A 17 10.76 18.90 0.13
N ALA A 18 10.03 19.62 0.98
CA ALA A 18 9.61 20.96 0.65
C ALA A 18 10.89 21.79 0.60
N GLN A 19 11.12 22.49 -0.52
CA GLN A 19 11.96 23.69 -0.44
C GLN A 19 11.35 24.58 0.65
N SER A 20 12.18 25.03 1.58
CA SER A 20 11.76 25.70 2.81
C SER A 20 10.59 26.66 2.58
N PRO A 21 9.47 26.53 3.32
CA PRO A 21 8.36 27.46 3.17
C PRO A 21 8.77 28.86 3.65
N PRO A 22 8.25 29.95 3.05
CA PRO A 22 8.39 31.28 3.63
C PRO A 22 7.72 31.31 5.02
N LYS A 23 8.37 32.00 5.96
CA LYS A 23 7.87 32.15 7.34
C LYS A 23 6.46 32.77 7.32
N GLY A 24 5.48 32.07 7.90
CA GLY A 24 4.19 32.64 8.29
C GLY A 24 2.96 32.00 7.64
N ALA A 25 2.59 30.77 8.03
CA ALA A 25 1.27 30.22 7.73
C ALA A 25 0.67 29.53 8.97
N GLU A 26 -0.52 29.97 9.34
CA GLU A 26 -1.31 29.54 10.51
C GLU A 26 -1.83 28.10 10.40
N LYS A 27 -2.11 27.49 11.57
CA LYS A 27 -2.70 26.16 11.72
C LYS A 27 -4.20 26.18 11.33
N PRO A 28 -4.72 25.15 10.62
CA PRO A 28 -6.15 24.94 10.50
C PRO A 28 -6.72 24.13 11.69
N ALA A 29 -7.95 24.50 12.08
CA ALA A 29 -8.76 23.95 13.16
C ALA A 29 -9.41 22.58 12.79
N PRO A 30 -9.88 21.78 13.77
CA PRO A 30 -10.37 20.43 13.55
C PRO A 30 -11.80 20.41 12.98
N GLN A 31 -12.07 19.48 12.05
CA GLN A 31 -13.42 19.25 11.53
C GLN A 31 -14.00 17.90 11.96
N ASP A 32 -15.31 17.99 12.16
CA ASP A 32 -16.29 17.12 12.79
C ASP A 32 -16.43 15.74 12.13
N THR A 33 -16.64 14.70 12.94
CA THR A 33 -16.79 13.31 12.47
C THR A 33 -18.17 12.78 12.80
N THR A 34 -18.98 12.55 11.76
CA THR A 34 -20.25 11.83 11.87
C THR A 34 -20.03 10.31 11.73
N LYS A 35 -20.82 9.57 12.53
CA LYS A 35 -20.70 8.15 12.90
C LYS A 35 -21.21 7.19 11.81
N PRO A 36 -20.57 6.02 11.55
CA PRO A 36 -21.18 4.95 10.74
C PRO A 36 -21.93 3.91 11.59
N ALA A 37 -22.97 3.34 10.97
CA ALA A 37 -23.92 2.38 11.52
C ALA A 37 -23.45 0.91 11.43
N ASP A 38 -23.95 0.08 12.34
CA ASP A 38 -23.57 -1.31 12.59
C ASP A 38 -23.97 -2.30 11.46
N ALA A 39 -23.02 -3.14 11.02
CA ALA A 39 -23.29 -4.27 10.12
C ALA A 39 -22.95 -5.62 10.78
N LYS A 40 -23.95 -6.52 10.82
CA LYS A 40 -23.89 -7.86 11.44
C LYS A 40 -22.99 -8.83 10.64
N ALA A 41 -22.15 -9.58 11.36
CA ALA A 41 -21.28 -10.62 10.81
C ALA A 41 -22.06 -11.90 10.42
N GLY A 42 -22.08 -12.21 9.13
CA GLY A 42 -22.51 -13.50 8.57
C GLY A 42 -21.31 -14.39 8.22
N LYS A 43 -21.47 -15.70 8.39
CA LYS A 43 -20.48 -16.75 8.05
C LYS A 43 -20.12 -16.67 6.56
N SER A 44 -18.83 -16.60 6.22
CA SER A 44 -18.35 -16.59 4.83
C SER A 44 -17.27 -17.65 4.64
N GLU A 45 -17.65 -18.78 4.06
CA GLU A 45 -16.74 -19.56 3.21
C GLU A 45 -16.27 -18.63 2.09
N VAL A 46 -14.96 -18.49 1.87
CA VAL A 46 -14.43 -17.63 0.80
C VAL A 46 -14.61 -18.36 -0.54
N PRO A 47 -15.51 -17.89 -1.43
CA PRO A 47 -15.65 -18.48 -2.74
C PRO A 47 -14.40 -18.17 -3.57
N ALA A 48 -14.06 -19.05 -4.52
CA ALA A 48 -13.12 -18.72 -5.59
C ALA A 48 -13.49 -17.34 -6.18
N ALA A 49 -12.48 -16.48 -6.38
CA ALA A 49 -12.70 -15.12 -6.88
C ALA A 49 -13.56 -15.17 -8.14
N LYS A 50 -14.76 -14.57 -8.08
CA LYS A 50 -15.64 -14.46 -9.26
C LYS A 50 -14.87 -13.75 -10.38
N PRO A 51 -15.09 -14.10 -11.65
CA PRO A 51 -14.53 -13.35 -12.77
C PRO A 51 -14.84 -11.86 -12.59
N ASP A 52 -13.82 -11.02 -12.72
CA ASP A 52 -13.96 -9.56 -12.64
C ASP A 52 -14.79 -9.12 -13.85
N LYS A 53 -16.11 -9.02 -13.65
CA LYS A 53 -17.07 -8.64 -14.69
C LYS A 53 -16.74 -7.28 -15.30
N MET A 54 -16.08 -6.39 -14.55
CA MET A 54 -15.68 -5.08 -15.03
C MET A 54 -14.47 -5.19 -15.97
N LEU A 55 -13.51 -6.06 -15.65
CA LEU A 55 -12.41 -6.39 -16.55
C LEU A 55 -12.92 -7.04 -17.86
N GLU A 56 -13.83 -8.01 -17.77
CA GLU A 56 -14.43 -8.61 -18.98
C GLU A 56 -15.17 -7.59 -19.84
N ALA A 57 -15.90 -6.67 -19.19
CA ALA A 57 -16.58 -5.58 -19.89
C ALA A 57 -15.60 -4.62 -20.57
N LEU A 58 -14.45 -4.34 -19.95
CA LEU A 58 -13.38 -3.53 -20.53
C LEU A 58 -12.72 -4.24 -21.73
N GLN A 59 -12.45 -5.54 -21.63
CA GLN A 59 -11.85 -6.34 -22.70
C GLN A 59 -12.73 -6.37 -23.96
N LYS A 60 -14.06 -6.42 -23.78
CA LYS A 60 -15.05 -6.42 -24.87
C LYS A 60 -15.45 -5.02 -25.34
N ALA A 61 -14.93 -3.96 -24.71
CA ALA A 61 -15.33 -2.59 -25.00
C ALA A 61 -14.80 -2.13 -26.37
N LYS A 62 -15.65 -1.41 -27.11
CA LYS A 62 -15.23 -0.64 -28.28
C LYS A 62 -14.32 0.52 -27.84
N PRO A 63 -13.45 1.05 -28.73
CA PRO A 63 -12.52 2.14 -28.38
C PRO A 63 -13.18 3.33 -27.68
N GLU A 64 -14.34 3.77 -28.17
CA GLU A 64 -15.11 4.90 -27.62
C GLU A 64 -15.69 4.65 -26.22
N GLN A 65 -15.84 3.38 -25.81
CA GLN A 65 -16.35 3.00 -24.49
C GLN A 65 -15.24 2.69 -23.49
N ARG A 66 -14.00 2.49 -23.98
CA ARG A 66 -12.87 1.95 -23.21
C ARG A 66 -12.51 2.84 -22.02
N GLY A 67 -12.53 4.16 -22.19
CA GLY A 67 -12.30 5.13 -21.10
C GLY A 67 -13.31 4.98 -19.96
N ALA A 68 -14.61 4.96 -20.25
CA ALA A 68 -15.63 4.82 -19.21
C ALA A 68 -15.54 3.48 -18.45
N LYS A 69 -15.24 2.38 -19.17
CA LYS A 69 -15.08 1.05 -18.54
C LYS A 69 -13.82 0.96 -17.68
N LEU A 70 -12.71 1.53 -18.15
CA LEU A 70 -11.46 1.54 -17.40
C LEU A 70 -11.58 2.40 -16.14
N LEU A 71 -12.23 3.57 -16.22
CA LEU A 71 -12.48 4.42 -15.06
C LEU A 71 -13.29 3.67 -13.99
N ALA A 72 -14.39 3.04 -14.39
CA ALA A 72 -15.22 2.27 -13.46
C ALA A 72 -14.43 1.14 -12.78
N LEU A 73 -13.60 0.41 -13.54
CA LEU A 73 -12.75 -0.66 -13.01
C LEU A 73 -11.72 -0.13 -11.99
N LEU A 74 -11.04 0.97 -12.31
CA LEU A 74 -10.07 1.60 -11.41
C LEU A 74 -10.76 2.08 -10.12
N GLU A 75 -11.92 2.73 -10.23
CA GLU A 75 -12.67 3.20 -9.05
C GLU A 75 -13.13 2.05 -8.15
N ASP A 76 -13.56 0.93 -8.72
CA ASP A 76 -13.92 -0.27 -7.96
C ASP A 76 -12.70 -0.83 -7.22
N ARG A 77 -11.55 -0.96 -7.91
CA ARG A 77 -10.29 -1.42 -7.29
C ARG A 77 -9.81 -0.47 -6.21
N ILE A 78 -9.86 0.84 -6.45
CA ILE A 78 -9.52 1.88 -5.48
C ILE A 78 -10.39 1.75 -4.23
N ALA A 79 -11.71 1.52 -4.39
CA ALA A 79 -12.64 1.40 -3.28
C ALA A 79 -12.36 0.19 -2.37
N THR A 80 -11.59 -0.79 -2.82
CA THR A 80 -11.13 -1.91 -1.98
C THR A 80 -10.04 -1.51 -0.98
N ASN A 81 -9.39 -0.35 -1.17
CA ASN A 81 -8.17 0.08 -0.48
C ASN A 81 -6.99 -0.89 -0.59
N ALA A 82 -7.07 -1.91 -1.46
CA ALA A 82 -5.96 -2.80 -1.73
C ALA A 82 -4.98 -2.13 -2.70
N VAL A 83 -3.68 -2.16 -2.36
CA VAL A 83 -2.59 -1.70 -3.21
C VAL A 83 -1.47 -2.72 -3.12
N PHE A 84 -1.09 -3.33 -4.24
CA PHE A 84 -0.01 -4.33 -4.31
C PHE A 84 0.63 -4.34 -5.70
N ALA A 85 1.84 -4.86 -5.80
CA ALA A 85 2.56 -4.97 -7.07
C ALA A 85 1.89 -5.98 -8.01
N GLY A 86 1.61 -5.58 -9.26
CA GLY A 86 0.95 -6.43 -10.24
C GLY A 86 -0.58 -6.38 -10.19
N GLN A 87 -1.18 -5.50 -9.37
CA GLN A 87 -2.63 -5.30 -9.27
C GLN A 87 -3.30 -5.00 -10.61
N TYR A 88 -2.58 -4.38 -11.54
CA TYR A 88 -3.11 -3.97 -12.85
C TYR A 88 -2.48 -4.76 -14.01
N LYS A 89 -1.76 -5.85 -13.73
CA LYS A 89 -1.07 -6.64 -14.76
C LYS A 89 -2.05 -7.27 -15.77
N ASP A 90 -3.29 -7.47 -15.37
CA ASP A 90 -4.38 -7.95 -16.22
C ASP A 90 -4.86 -6.94 -17.26
N LEU A 91 -4.41 -5.67 -17.18
CA LEU A 91 -4.66 -4.64 -18.19
C LEU A 91 -3.69 -4.70 -19.38
N THR A 92 -2.56 -5.42 -19.26
CA THR A 92 -1.54 -5.56 -20.32
C THR A 92 -2.09 -5.94 -21.72
N PRO A 93 -3.03 -6.89 -21.87
CA PRO A 93 -3.50 -7.29 -23.20
C PRO A 93 -4.47 -6.30 -23.86
N ILE A 94 -4.89 -5.23 -23.17
CA ILE A 94 -5.95 -4.33 -23.64
C ILE A 94 -5.34 -3.13 -24.35
N GLU A 95 -5.49 -3.08 -25.68
CA GLU A 95 -4.95 -2.02 -26.54
C GLU A 95 -5.45 -0.62 -26.13
N GLY A 96 -4.57 0.38 -26.15
CA GLY A 96 -4.88 1.77 -25.84
C GLY A 96 -5.11 2.08 -24.35
N VAL A 97 -5.14 1.08 -23.46
CA VAL A 97 -5.24 1.33 -22.01
C VAL A 97 -4.01 2.05 -21.48
N ALA A 98 -2.81 1.70 -21.96
CA ALA A 98 -1.57 2.40 -21.60
C ALA A 98 -1.62 3.90 -21.92
N ASP A 99 -2.18 4.28 -23.06
CA ASP A 99 -2.28 5.69 -23.48
C ASP A 99 -3.32 6.44 -22.64
N LEU A 100 -4.47 5.81 -22.34
CA LEU A 100 -5.47 6.35 -21.44
C LEU A 100 -4.90 6.59 -20.03
N LEU A 101 -4.20 5.61 -19.47
CA LEU A 101 -3.58 5.72 -18.15
C LEU A 101 -2.49 6.82 -18.12
N SER A 102 -1.70 6.92 -19.20
CA SER A 102 -0.69 7.98 -19.33
C SER A 102 -1.34 9.36 -19.39
N SER A 103 -2.45 9.50 -20.13
CA SER A 103 -3.25 10.72 -20.17
C SER A 103 -3.81 11.05 -18.79
N TRP A 104 -4.40 10.09 -18.08
CA TRP A 104 -5.04 10.31 -16.79
C TRP A 104 -4.07 10.57 -15.64
N ALA A 105 -2.85 10.04 -15.71
CA ALA A 105 -1.79 10.39 -14.78
C ALA A 105 -1.48 11.90 -14.82
N ALA A 106 -1.52 12.51 -16.01
CA ALA A 106 -1.32 13.95 -16.19
C ALA A 106 -2.61 14.75 -15.93
N LYS A 107 -3.72 14.37 -16.55
CA LYS A 107 -5.01 15.05 -16.47
C LYS A 107 -6.14 14.02 -16.38
N PRO A 108 -6.65 13.73 -15.17
CA PRO A 108 -7.74 12.78 -15.00
C PRO A 108 -9.04 13.29 -15.65
N PRO A 109 -9.95 12.39 -16.06
CA PRO A 109 -11.25 12.76 -16.60
C PRO A 109 -12.10 13.47 -15.54
N GLU A 110 -12.96 14.39 -15.96
CA GLU A 110 -13.83 15.17 -15.06
C GLU A 110 -14.79 14.29 -14.25
N GLN A 111 -15.12 13.11 -14.76
CA GLN A 111 -16.01 12.14 -14.10
C GLN A 111 -15.33 11.38 -12.94
N ALA A 112 -14.03 11.55 -12.74
CA ALA A 112 -13.30 10.88 -11.66
C ALA A 112 -13.78 11.36 -10.28
N ARG A 113 -14.12 10.40 -9.39
CA ARG A 113 -14.53 10.73 -8.02
C ARG A 113 -13.44 11.41 -7.19
N ASP A 114 -12.20 10.95 -7.35
CA ASP A 114 -11.02 11.49 -6.71
C ASP A 114 -9.88 11.55 -7.74
N THR A 115 -9.52 12.77 -8.12
CA THR A 115 -8.51 13.03 -9.14
C THR A 115 -7.12 12.62 -8.68
N THR A 116 -6.77 12.79 -7.39
CA THR A 116 -5.45 12.45 -6.86
C THR A 116 -5.29 10.93 -6.79
N THR A 117 -6.30 10.24 -6.26
CA THR A 117 -6.27 8.79 -6.13
C THR A 117 -6.30 8.11 -7.50
N LEU A 118 -7.10 8.61 -8.46
CA LEU A 118 -7.08 8.09 -9.82
C LEU A 118 -5.73 8.30 -10.51
N ARG A 119 -5.08 9.46 -10.33
CA ARG A 119 -3.75 9.72 -10.89
C ARG A 119 -2.71 8.76 -10.33
N THR A 120 -2.67 8.57 -9.01
CA THR A 120 -1.74 7.61 -8.39
C THR A 120 -2.01 6.17 -8.85
N ALA A 121 -3.28 5.76 -8.94
CA ALA A 121 -3.65 4.45 -9.48
C ALA A 121 -3.24 4.29 -10.95
N SER A 122 -3.37 5.35 -11.75
CA SER A 122 -2.95 5.35 -13.16
C SER A 122 -1.44 5.16 -13.30
N ILE A 123 -0.65 5.86 -12.48
CA ILE A 123 0.81 5.71 -12.44
C ILE A 123 1.19 4.29 -12.01
N ARG A 124 0.55 3.73 -10.97
CA ARG A 124 0.78 2.34 -10.54
C ARG A 124 0.40 1.33 -11.62
N ALA A 125 -0.71 1.54 -12.31
CA ALA A 125 -1.13 0.68 -13.40
C ALA A 125 -0.13 0.71 -14.56
N LEU A 126 0.40 1.90 -14.91
CA LEU A 126 1.47 2.04 -15.89
C LEU A 126 2.72 1.26 -15.48
N ARG A 127 3.09 1.29 -14.20
CA ARG A 127 4.20 0.50 -13.64
C ARG A 127 3.95 -1.01 -13.68
N ASP A 128 2.71 -1.46 -13.65
CA ASP A 128 2.38 -2.89 -13.72
C ASP A 128 2.36 -3.42 -15.16
N ILE A 129 1.88 -2.61 -16.11
CA ILE A 129 1.71 -3.02 -17.51
C ILE A 129 2.93 -2.73 -18.39
N HIS A 130 3.74 -1.73 -18.05
CA HIS A 130 4.98 -1.44 -18.76
C HIS A 130 6.15 -2.20 -18.12
N GLY A 131 7.05 -2.70 -18.98
CA GLY A 131 8.35 -3.21 -18.56
C GLY A 131 9.32 -2.09 -18.18
N SER A 132 10.62 -2.33 -18.36
CA SER A 132 11.69 -1.39 -17.97
C SER A 132 11.84 -0.15 -18.87
N LYS A 133 10.95 0.05 -19.86
CA LYS A 133 11.03 1.18 -20.81
C LYS A 133 9.67 1.84 -20.96
N ALA A 134 9.61 3.13 -20.63
CA ALA A 134 8.45 3.98 -20.86
C ALA A 134 8.64 4.83 -22.12
N GLN A 135 7.54 5.25 -22.74
CA GLN A 135 7.56 6.20 -23.84
C GLN A 135 8.10 7.57 -23.36
N LYS A 136 8.76 8.32 -24.25
CA LYS A 136 9.36 9.63 -23.94
C LYS A 136 8.35 10.61 -23.32
N GLY A 137 7.15 10.71 -23.87
CA GLY A 137 6.11 11.61 -23.36
C GLY A 137 5.65 11.28 -21.94
N LEU A 138 5.60 9.99 -21.57
CA LEU A 138 5.30 9.58 -20.19
C LEU A 138 6.41 10.00 -19.23
N LEU A 139 7.68 9.82 -19.61
CA LEU A 139 8.82 10.25 -18.78
C LEU A 139 8.81 11.77 -18.55
N GLU A 140 8.53 12.55 -19.59
CA GLU A 140 8.39 14.01 -19.50
C GLU A 140 7.26 14.41 -18.55
N ALA A 141 6.09 13.76 -18.65
CA ALA A 141 4.96 14.01 -17.75
C ALA A 141 5.30 13.68 -16.28
N LEU A 142 5.96 12.54 -16.03
CA LEU A 142 6.40 12.15 -14.69
C LEU A 142 7.43 13.13 -14.12
N HIS A 143 8.38 13.61 -14.94
CA HIS A 143 9.30 14.67 -14.52
C HIS A 143 8.58 15.96 -14.14
N GLY A 144 7.57 16.36 -14.92
CA GLY A 144 6.73 17.51 -14.62
C GLY A 144 6.04 17.37 -13.26
N MET A 145 5.43 16.21 -12.99
CA MET A 145 4.79 15.94 -11.69
C MET A 145 5.77 16.06 -10.52
N VAL A 146 6.98 15.51 -10.65
CA VAL A 146 8.00 15.58 -9.58
C VAL A 146 8.50 17.00 -9.36
N ALA A 147 8.58 17.82 -10.42
CA ALA A 147 9.06 19.20 -10.34
C ALA A 147 8.00 20.20 -9.84
N ASP A 148 6.71 19.85 -9.93
CA ASP A 148 5.62 20.73 -9.53
C ASP A 148 5.48 20.81 -8.00
N ALA A 149 5.70 22.00 -7.45
CA ALA A 149 5.60 22.28 -6.02
C ALA A 149 4.15 22.25 -5.50
N LEU A 150 3.17 22.52 -6.37
CA LEU A 150 1.73 22.49 -6.05
C LEU A 150 1.13 21.09 -6.18
N GLU A 151 1.87 20.15 -6.76
CA GLU A 151 1.44 18.76 -6.87
C GLU A 151 1.24 18.12 -5.49
N SER A 152 0.33 17.15 -5.40
CA SER A 152 0.17 16.34 -4.20
C SER A 152 1.43 15.51 -3.92
N SER A 153 1.75 15.32 -2.64
CA SER A 153 2.87 14.43 -2.24
C SER A 153 2.65 13.00 -2.71
N ALA A 154 1.40 12.53 -2.74
CA ALA A 154 1.03 11.20 -3.22
C ALA A 154 1.39 11.00 -4.69
N VAL A 155 1.01 11.93 -5.58
CA VAL A 155 1.34 11.86 -7.00
C VAL A 155 2.85 12.01 -7.22
N ARG A 156 3.51 12.96 -6.54
CA ARG A 156 4.97 13.10 -6.63
C ARG A 156 5.71 11.81 -6.27
N ASN A 157 5.33 11.19 -5.15
CA ASN A 157 5.98 9.95 -4.69
C ASN A 157 5.77 8.82 -5.70
N GLU A 158 4.55 8.63 -6.20
CA GLU A 158 4.30 7.61 -7.24
C GLU A 158 5.06 7.89 -8.53
N ALA A 159 5.17 9.15 -8.95
CA ALA A 159 5.95 9.52 -10.12
C ALA A 159 7.45 9.22 -9.93
N VAL A 160 8.00 9.46 -8.73
CA VAL A 160 9.39 9.07 -8.41
C VAL A 160 9.59 7.56 -8.52
N PHE A 161 8.68 6.75 -7.97
CA PHE A 161 8.79 5.29 -8.06
C PHE A 161 8.64 4.79 -9.50
N ALA A 162 7.76 5.41 -10.30
CA ALA A 162 7.61 5.10 -11.70
C ALA A 162 8.89 5.41 -12.50
N LEU A 163 9.45 6.62 -12.34
CA LEU A 163 10.71 7.01 -12.99
C LEU A 163 11.85 6.04 -12.67
N ALA A 164 11.97 5.66 -11.40
CA ALA A 164 12.99 4.71 -10.96
C ALA A 164 12.81 3.33 -11.62
N GLN A 165 11.57 2.87 -11.76
CA GLN A 165 11.26 1.60 -12.43
C GLN A 165 11.52 1.66 -13.94
N PHE A 166 11.39 2.85 -14.55
CA PHE A 166 11.72 3.10 -15.96
C PHE A 166 13.19 3.50 -16.20
N GLY A 167 14.03 3.45 -15.16
CA GLY A 167 15.48 3.61 -15.26
C GLY A 167 16.03 4.97 -14.83
N ASP A 168 15.20 6.01 -14.64
CA ASP A 168 15.67 7.28 -14.05
C ASP A 168 15.57 7.22 -12.52
N ARG A 169 16.69 6.88 -11.89
CA ARG A 169 16.77 6.70 -10.44
C ARG A 169 17.12 7.98 -9.67
N LYS A 170 17.38 9.11 -10.33
CA LYS A 170 17.98 10.29 -9.67
C LYS A 170 17.17 10.80 -8.47
N TYR A 171 15.83 10.74 -8.56
CA TYR A 171 14.97 11.19 -7.47
C TYR A 171 14.89 10.16 -6.35
N VAL A 172 14.74 8.87 -6.69
CA VAL A 172 14.62 7.84 -5.66
C VAL A 172 15.94 7.65 -4.92
N ASP A 173 17.09 7.80 -5.57
CA ASP A 173 18.38 7.68 -4.92
C ASP A 173 18.61 8.85 -3.94
N ARG A 174 18.10 10.06 -4.24
CA ARG A 174 18.06 11.15 -3.26
C ARG A 174 17.14 10.86 -2.07
N LEU A 175 15.97 10.25 -2.30
CA LEU A 175 15.09 9.79 -1.22
C LEU A 175 15.78 8.73 -0.34
N ILE A 176 16.47 7.77 -0.95
CA ILE A 176 17.22 6.74 -0.24
C ILE A 176 18.33 7.38 0.60
N GLN A 177 19.14 8.28 0.02
CA GLN A 177 20.18 9.00 0.77
C GLN A 177 19.59 9.83 1.93
N HIS A 178 18.46 10.51 1.68
CA HIS A 178 17.78 11.26 2.73
C HIS A 178 17.43 10.34 3.90
N TYR A 179 16.72 9.24 3.67
CA TYR A 179 16.34 8.34 4.76
C TYR A 179 17.52 7.59 5.39
N ALA A 180 18.53 7.22 4.61
CA ALA A 180 19.75 6.61 5.13
C ALA A 180 20.43 7.52 6.16
N SER A 181 20.49 8.83 5.91
CA SER A 181 21.08 9.79 6.86
C SER A 181 20.38 9.83 8.23
N PHE A 182 19.11 9.42 8.31
CA PHE A 182 18.38 9.36 9.59
C PHE A 182 18.69 8.08 10.36
N THR A 183 19.04 6.99 9.65
CA THR A 183 19.40 5.70 10.29
C THR A 183 20.69 5.77 11.10
N GLU A 184 21.53 6.77 10.84
CA GLU A 184 22.83 6.98 11.49
C GLU A 184 22.78 7.94 12.69
N ARG A 185 21.61 8.54 12.97
CA ARG A 185 21.47 9.54 14.05
C ARG A 185 21.37 8.89 15.44
N GLU A 186 21.77 9.62 16.47
CA GLU A 186 21.76 9.12 17.86
C GLU A 186 20.35 8.88 18.43
N GLY A 187 19.33 9.60 17.95
CA GLY A 187 17.95 9.46 18.43
C GLY A 187 17.26 8.21 17.91
N ALA A 188 16.72 7.37 18.81
CA ALA A 188 15.91 6.22 18.41
C ALA A 188 14.69 6.59 17.51
N PRO A 189 13.96 7.70 17.76
CA PRO A 189 12.90 8.12 16.84
C PRO A 189 13.41 8.47 15.44
N ASP A 190 14.55 9.14 15.33
CA ASP A 190 15.16 9.49 14.04
C ASP A 190 15.56 8.24 13.27
N ARG A 191 16.26 7.29 13.91
CA ARG A 191 16.64 6.02 13.28
C ARG A 191 15.44 5.23 12.81
N ALA A 192 14.39 5.18 13.63
CA ALA A 192 13.16 4.50 13.26
C ALA A 192 12.48 5.17 12.06
N GLY A 193 12.43 6.51 12.03
CA GLY A 193 11.95 7.27 10.87
C GLY A 193 12.74 6.95 9.59
N GLY A 194 14.07 6.88 9.70
CA GLY A 194 14.95 6.48 8.60
C GLY A 194 14.66 5.08 8.07
N HIS A 195 14.60 4.09 8.96
CA HIS A 195 14.31 2.71 8.55
C HIS A 195 12.88 2.54 8.03
N GLN A 196 11.89 3.25 8.59
CA GLN A 196 10.53 3.23 8.07
C GLN A 196 10.46 3.81 6.65
N GLY A 197 11.14 4.93 6.41
CA GLY A 197 11.25 5.54 5.08
C GLY A 197 11.92 4.62 4.07
N LEU A 198 13.06 4.02 4.43
CA LEU A 198 13.76 3.05 3.57
C LEU A 198 12.92 1.80 3.29
N ALA A 199 12.28 1.23 4.31
CA ALA A 199 11.42 0.06 4.15
C ALA A 199 10.30 0.34 3.13
N ASN A 200 9.63 1.49 3.25
CA ASN A 200 8.61 1.91 2.30
C ASN A 200 9.18 2.11 0.88
N VAL A 201 10.27 2.87 0.73
CA VAL A 201 10.88 3.13 -0.57
C VAL A 201 11.28 1.82 -1.26
N TYR A 202 11.93 0.91 -0.54
CA TYR A 202 12.34 -0.37 -1.11
C TYR A 202 11.17 -1.30 -1.41
N TYR A 203 10.12 -1.30 -0.57
CA TYR A 203 8.89 -2.04 -0.86
C TYR A 203 8.23 -1.51 -2.16
N GLN A 204 8.12 -0.19 -2.31
CA GLN A 204 7.58 0.45 -3.51
C GLN A 204 8.41 0.15 -4.75
N LEU A 205 9.74 0.08 -4.63
CA LEU A 205 10.65 -0.34 -5.70
C LEU A 205 10.62 -1.84 -5.99
N ARG A 206 9.83 -2.63 -5.26
CA ARG A 206 9.80 -4.10 -5.30
C ARG A 206 11.15 -4.74 -4.93
N ASP A 207 12.00 -4.01 -4.24
CA ASP A 207 13.23 -4.53 -3.66
C ASP A 207 12.96 -5.02 -2.24
N TYR A 208 12.22 -6.13 -2.17
CA TYR A 208 11.77 -6.67 -0.90
C TYR A 208 12.93 -7.12 -0.02
N LYS A 209 14.07 -7.51 -0.61
CA LYS A 209 15.29 -7.86 0.13
C LYS A 209 15.82 -6.66 0.92
N ARG A 210 15.94 -5.48 0.29
CA ARG A 210 16.36 -4.26 1.00
C ARG A 210 15.28 -3.74 1.97
N ALA A 211 14.00 -3.88 1.63
CA ALA A 211 12.91 -3.55 2.55
C ALA A 211 13.00 -4.38 3.85
N ILE A 212 13.24 -5.69 3.74
CA ILE A 212 13.42 -6.60 4.88
C ILE A 212 14.56 -6.16 5.80
N VAL A 213 15.68 -5.64 5.25
CA VAL A 213 16.78 -5.13 6.09
C VAL A 213 16.30 -4.01 7.01
N SER A 214 15.53 -3.07 6.48
CA SER A 214 14.98 -1.97 7.27
C SER A 214 13.90 -2.42 8.25
N TYR A 215 13.03 -3.35 7.86
CA TYR A 215 12.06 -3.95 8.79
C TYR A 215 12.74 -4.71 9.94
N LYS A 216 13.81 -5.46 9.67
CA LYS A 216 14.59 -6.16 10.71
C LYS A 216 15.20 -5.17 11.70
N ALA A 217 15.70 -4.03 11.24
CA ALA A 217 16.21 -2.98 12.11
C ALA A 217 15.10 -2.41 13.02
N LEU A 218 13.93 -2.09 12.47
CA LEU A 218 12.77 -1.64 13.25
C LEU A 218 12.31 -2.69 14.27
N ILE A 219 12.25 -3.95 13.88
CA ILE A 219 11.89 -5.06 14.78
C ILE A 219 12.91 -5.20 15.91
N ALA A 220 14.21 -5.11 15.61
CA ALA A 220 15.24 -5.13 16.65
C ALA A 220 15.09 -3.97 17.64
N MET A 221 14.77 -2.75 17.15
CA MET A 221 14.47 -1.59 17.99
C MET A 221 13.20 -1.76 18.82
N LEU A 222 12.19 -2.45 18.30
CA LEU A 222 10.99 -2.80 19.05
C LEU A 222 11.31 -3.83 20.16
N GLU A 223 12.02 -4.91 19.81
CA GLU A 223 12.36 -6.01 20.73
C GLU A 223 13.32 -5.56 21.85
N ASN A 224 14.21 -4.61 21.57
CA ASN A 224 15.10 -4.01 22.56
C ASN A 224 14.48 -2.82 23.32
N LYS A 225 13.18 -2.57 23.15
CA LYS A 225 12.39 -1.54 23.85
C LYS A 225 12.83 -0.09 23.54
N GLN A 226 13.50 0.15 22.41
CA GLN A 226 13.72 1.50 21.88
C GLN A 226 12.47 2.09 21.24
N LEU A 227 11.51 1.24 20.84
CA LEU A 227 10.21 1.65 20.31
C LEU A 227 9.08 1.14 21.21
N GLN A 228 7.99 1.90 21.23
CA GLN A 228 6.73 1.46 21.84
C GLN A 228 6.13 0.31 21.04
N GLN A 229 5.30 -0.50 21.70
CA GLN A 229 4.63 -1.63 21.05
C GLN A 229 3.42 -1.25 20.19
N ASP A 230 3.01 0.01 20.24
CA ASP A 230 1.94 0.54 19.39
C ASP A 230 2.33 0.41 17.92
N GLY A 231 1.51 -0.29 17.14
CA GLY A 231 1.79 -0.60 15.73
C GLY A 231 2.77 -1.75 15.48
N ALA A 232 3.16 -2.50 16.52
CA ALA A 232 3.99 -3.69 16.37
C ALA A 232 3.34 -4.75 15.45
N ASP A 233 2.01 -4.89 15.52
CA ASP A 233 1.23 -5.75 14.63
C ASP A 233 1.42 -5.36 13.16
N VAL A 234 1.31 -4.07 12.84
CA VAL A 234 1.52 -3.53 11.49
C VAL A 234 2.97 -3.71 11.04
N LEU A 235 3.94 -3.48 11.92
CA LEU A 235 5.37 -3.67 11.62
C LEU A 235 5.68 -5.13 11.26
N TYR A 236 5.26 -6.07 12.10
CA TYR A 236 5.45 -7.50 11.86
C TYR A 236 4.71 -7.97 10.60
N TYR A 237 3.50 -7.44 10.36
CA TYR A 237 2.72 -7.77 9.17
C TYR A 237 3.42 -7.33 7.89
N ASN A 238 3.86 -6.06 7.82
CA ASN A 238 4.55 -5.53 6.65
C ASN A 238 5.90 -6.24 6.38
N ALA A 239 6.61 -6.62 7.45
CA ALA A 239 7.80 -7.46 7.35
C ALA A 239 7.47 -8.85 6.77
N ALA A 240 6.39 -9.48 7.25
CA ALA A 240 5.92 -10.76 6.74
C ALA A 240 5.52 -10.70 5.26
N CYS A 241 4.80 -9.66 4.84
CA CYS A 241 4.47 -9.43 3.43
C CYS A 241 5.73 -9.30 2.57
N SER A 242 6.71 -8.50 3.00
CA SER A 242 7.98 -8.36 2.28
C SER A 242 8.76 -9.68 2.20
N MET A 243 8.77 -10.48 3.27
CA MET A 243 9.40 -11.82 3.28
C MET A 243 8.68 -12.79 2.34
N ALA A 244 7.35 -12.78 2.32
CA ALA A 244 6.55 -13.63 1.43
C ALA A 244 6.77 -13.28 -0.05
N LEU A 245 6.87 -11.99 -0.37
CA LEU A 245 7.21 -11.49 -1.71
C LEU A 245 8.66 -11.79 -2.10
N ALA A 246 9.58 -11.81 -1.14
CA ALA A 246 10.97 -12.22 -1.36
C ALA A 246 11.15 -13.75 -1.48
N GLY A 247 10.09 -14.53 -1.25
CA GLY A 247 10.09 -16.00 -1.31
C GLY A 247 10.51 -16.70 -0.02
N ASP A 248 10.79 -15.95 1.06
CA ASP A 248 11.17 -16.50 2.37
C ASP A 248 9.92 -16.85 3.19
N LYS A 249 9.30 -17.98 2.85
CA LYS A 249 8.04 -18.42 3.46
C LYS A 249 8.18 -18.70 4.95
N ASP A 250 9.31 -19.23 5.38
CA ASP A 250 9.56 -19.59 6.77
C ASP A 250 9.59 -18.34 7.65
N ALA A 251 10.37 -17.33 7.25
CA ALA A 251 10.42 -16.07 7.96
C ALA A 251 9.07 -15.34 7.90
N ALA A 252 8.39 -15.35 6.75
CA ALA A 252 7.09 -14.72 6.59
C ALA A 252 6.03 -15.29 7.54
N ILE A 253 5.90 -16.61 7.63
CA ILE A 253 4.93 -17.26 8.53
C ILE A 253 5.27 -16.97 10.00
N ALA A 254 6.56 -16.97 10.36
CA ALA A 254 6.99 -16.64 11.72
C ALA A 254 6.62 -15.19 12.10
N HIS A 255 6.87 -14.22 11.21
CA HIS A 255 6.55 -12.81 11.46
C HIS A 255 5.06 -12.54 11.44
N LEU A 256 4.30 -13.21 10.57
CA LEU A 256 2.85 -13.15 10.58
C LEU A 256 2.29 -13.66 11.91
N GLY A 257 2.86 -14.72 12.46
CA GLY A 257 2.49 -15.21 13.80
C GLY A 257 2.71 -14.16 14.90
N LYS A 258 3.81 -13.40 14.84
CA LYS A 258 4.05 -12.26 15.74
C LYS A 258 3.01 -11.16 15.53
N ALA A 259 2.72 -10.78 14.29
CA ALA A 259 1.71 -9.76 13.97
C ALA A 259 0.35 -10.09 14.59
N LEU A 260 -0.10 -11.35 14.45
CA LEU A 260 -1.35 -11.85 15.02
C LEU A 260 -1.35 -11.91 16.55
N ALA A 261 -0.19 -11.98 17.20
CA ALA A 261 -0.08 -11.94 18.66
C ALA A 261 -0.25 -10.52 19.21
N TYR A 262 0.14 -9.49 18.45
CA TYR A 262 0.03 -8.08 18.84
C TYR A 262 -1.34 -7.47 18.48
N GLY A 263 -1.89 -7.82 17.32
CA GLY A 263 -3.00 -7.09 16.72
C GLY A 263 -4.24 -7.92 16.44
N LYS A 264 -5.27 -7.19 15.99
CA LYS A 264 -6.47 -7.79 15.41
C LYS A 264 -6.42 -7.69 13.89
N THR A 265 -6.87 -8.74 13.22
CA THR A 265 -7.05 -8.73 11.78
C THR A 265 -8.31 -9.51 11.39
N SER A 266 -8.70 -9.41 10.12
CA SER A 266 -9.80 -10.18 9.55
C SER A 266 -9.27 -11.38 8.76
N ARG A 267 -10.06 -12.47 8.73
CA ARG A 267 -9.72 -13.65 7.94
C ARG A 267 -9.60 -13.28 6.46
N ARG A 268 -10.52 -12.44 5.98
CA ARG A 268 -10.52 -11.91 4.62
C ARG A 268 -9.17 -11.28 4.27
N MET A 269 -8.64 -10.39 5.11
CA MET A 269 -7.33 -9.76 4.87
C MET A 269 -6.23 -10.79 4.65
N LEU A 270 -6.07 -11.75 5.57
CA LEU A 270 -5.03 -12.79 5.45
C LEU A 270 -5.20 -13.66 4.21
N GLU A 271 -6.44 -13.98 3.84
CA GLU A 271 -6.75 -14.87 2.72
C GLU A 271 -6.74 -14.14 1.38
N SER A 272 -6.92 -12.82 1.33
CA SER A 272 -6.96 -12.03 0.09
C SER A 272 -5.77 -11.11 -0.14
N ASP A 273 -4.87 -10.92 0.83
CA ASP A 273 -3.66 -10.11 0.64
C ASP A 273 -2.70 -10.79 -0.36
N MET A 274 -2.51 -10.16 -1.51
CA MET A 274 -1.69 -10.71 -2.60
C MET A 274 -0.22 -10.87 -2.23
N ASP A 275 0.29 -10.08 -1.27
CA ASP A 275 1.67 -10.21 -0.80
C ASP A 275 1.89 -11.54 -0.07
N LEU A 276 0.85 -12.04 0.59
CA LEU A 276 0.84 -13.34 1.28
C LEU A 276 0.48 -14.51 0.34
N GLY A 277 0.29 -14.24 -0.96
CA GLY A 277 -0.20 -15.22 -1.93
C GLY A 277 0.64 -16.50 -1.98
N SER A 278 1.96 -16.38 -1.82
CA SER A 278 2.90 -17.51 -1.81
C SER A 278 2.75 -18.44 -0.60
N LEU A 279 2.09 -17.98 0.47
CA LEU A 279 1.90 -18.70 1.73
C LEU A 279 0.61 -19.53 1.78
N ARG A 280 -0.41 -19.20 0.98
CA ARG A 280 -1.76 -19.84 1.07
C ARG A 280 -1.76 -21.35 0.82
N GLY A 281 -0.78 -21.83 0.05
CA GLY A 281 -0.56 -23.26 -0.19
C GLY A 281 0.14 -23.99 0.96
N ASP A 282 0.76 -23.27 1.89
CA ASP A 282 1.54 -23.85 2.99
C ASP A 282 0.62 -24.31 4.14
N PRO A 283 0.68 -25.58 4.57
CA PRO A 283 -0.12 -26.07 5.70
C PRO A 283 0.11 -25.29 7.00
N ARG A 284 1.32 -24.75 7.22
CA ARG A 284 1.65 -23.98 8.42
C ARG A 284 0.93 -22.63 8.44
N PHE A 285 0.78 -21.99 7.28
CA PHE A 285 -0.02 -20.76 7.14
C PHE A 285 -1.48 -21.02 7.51
N ARG A 286 -2.09 -22.08 6.95
CA ARG A 286 -3.48 -22.45 7.26
C ARG A 286 -3.67 -22.73 8.75
N LYS A 287 -2.78 -23.53 9.34
CA LYS A 287 -2.78 -23.82 10.78
C LYS A 287 -2.67 -22.56 11.62
N LEU A 288 -1.85 -21.59 11.22
CA LEU A 288 -1.71 -20.30 11.90
C LEU A 288 -3.02 -19.50 11.87
N VAL A 289 -3.59 -19.31 10.67
CA VAL A 289 -4.84 -18.56 10.47
C VAL A 289 -6.01 -19.21 11.22
N ASP A 290 -6.19 -20.52 11.06
CA ASP A 290 -7.28 -21.26 11.72
C ASP A 290 -7.12 -21.27 13.23
N GLY A 291 -5.89 -21.48 13.72
CA GLY A 291 -5.57 -21.42 15.14
C GLY A 291 -5.86 -20.04 15.75
N TYR A 292 -5.55 -18.95 15.03
CA TYR A 292 -5.84 -17.59 15.47
C TYR A 292 -7.36 -17.36 15.60
N PHE A 293 -8.15 -17.65 14.56
CA PHE A 293 -9.59 -17.40 14.59
C PHE A 293 -10.34 -18.36 15.52
N ALA A 294 -9.88 -19.60 15.70
CA ALA A 294 -10.44 -20.51 16.69
C ALA A 294 -10.24 -20.00 18.12
N LYS A 295 -9.08 -19.41 18.42
CA LYS A 295 -8.82 -18.77 19.73
C LYS A 295 -9.71 -17.54 19.93
N GLN A 296 -9.85 -16.68 18.92
CA GLN A 296 -10.73 -15.50 18.99
C GLN A 296 -12.20 -15.90 19.24
N ALA A 297 -12.70 -16.94 18.57
CA ALA A 297 -14.07 -17.44 18.76
C ALA A 297 -14.32 -17.95 20.20
N LYS A 298 -13.32 -18.57 20.83
CA LYS A 298 -13.41 -19.06 22.22
C LYS A 298 -13.36 -17.95 23.27
N GLN A 299 -12.78 -16.80 22.96
CA GLN A 299 -12.67 -15.68 23.90
C GLN A 299 -13.98 -14.90 24.06
N GLY A 300 -15.01 -15.21 23.26
CA GLY A 300 -16.33 -14.58 23.32
C GLY A 300 -16.31 -13.09 22.94
N PRO A 301 -17.47 -12.45 22.72
CA PRO A 301 -17.52 -10.99 22.66
C PRO A 301 -17.02 -10.42 23.99
N PRO A 302 -16.34 -9.24 23.99
CA PRO A 302 -15.96 -8.60 25.24
C PRO A 302 -17.21 -8.45 26.11
N LYS A 303 -17.16 -8.92 27.36
CA LYS A 303 -18.23 -8.68 28.33
C LYS A 303 -18.54 -7.19 28.28
N SER A 304 -19.77 -6.84 27.90
CA SER A 304 -20.26 -5.47 27.99
C SER A 304 -20.16 -5.10 29.47
N GLY A 305 -19.14 -4.32 29.81
CA GLY A 305 -18.98 -3.76 31.14
C GLY A 305 -20.07 -2.72 31.35
N THR A 306 -21.27 -3.16 31.68
CA THR A 306 -22.20 -2.41 32.50
C THR A 306 -22.06 -2.97 33.90
N ASP A 307 -21.20 -2.37 34.71
CA ASP A 307 -21.30 -2.50 36.15
C ASP A 307 -20.76 -1.23 36.81
N LYS A 308 -21.74 -0.42 37.25
CA LYS A 308 -21.79 0.58 38.33
C LYS A 308 -20.94 1.86 38.23
#